data_AF-A0A6B0SH03-F1
#
_entry.id   AF-A0A6B0SH03-F1
#
_cell.length_a   1.000
_cell.length_b   1.000
_cell.length_c   1.000
_cell.angle_alpha   90.00
_cell.angle_beta   90.00
_cell.angle_gamma   90.00
#
_symmetry.space_group_name_H-M   'P 1'
#
loop_
_entity.id
_entity.type
_entity.pdbx_description
1 polymer ?
#
loop_
_entity_poly.entity_id
_entity_poly.type
_entity_poly.pdbx_seq_one_letter_code
_entity_poly.pdbx_strand_id
1 'polypeptide(L)' 'MSAEPVCSALPAIPYHKLADLRYLSRGASGTVSSARHADWRVQVAVKHLHIHSPLLDSIALDMQLTQRMSVSSLMK' A
#
# COMPACT_ATOMS: atom_id res chain seq x y z
N MET A 1 13.17 11.74 -33.14
CA MET A 1 11.99 11.27 -32.37
C MET A 1 12.33 11.50 -30.90
N SER A 2 11.79 12.55 -30.28
CA SER A 2 11.97 12.80 -28.85
C SER A 2 11.12 11.78 -28.08
N ALA A 3 11.74 11.04 -27.17
CA ALA A 3 11.01 10.16 -26.27
C ALA A 3 10.43 11.04 -25.16
N GLU A 4 9.16 11.43 -25.29
CA GLU A 4 8.42 12.06 -24.20
C GLU A 4 8.31 11.06 -23.04
N PRO A 5 8.56 11.46 -21.79
CA PRO A 5 8.47 10.56 -20.64
C PRO A 5 7.02 10.13 -20.41
N VAL A 6 6.76 8.81 -20.42
CA VAL A 6 5.47 8.26 -20.02
C VAL A 6 5.34 8.35 -18.49
N CYS A 7 4.54 9.29 -18.01
CA CYS A 7 4.20 9.41 -16.60
C CYS A 7 2.83 8.77 -16.34
N SER A 8 2.77 7.83 -15.40
CA SER A 8 1.50 7.30 -14.89
C SER A 8 1.43 7.53 -13.39
N ALA A 9 0.31 8.07 -12.92
CA ALA A 9 0.08 8.26 -11.50
C ALA A 9 -0.26 6.92 -10.84
N LEU A 10 0.38 6.63 -9.70
CA LEU A 10 0.02 5.48 -8.90
C LEU A 10 -1.32 5.75 -8.18
N PRO A 11 -2.28 4.82 -8.23
CA PRO A 11 -3.56 5.01 -7.57
C PRO A 11 -3.42 4.96 -6.05
N ALA A 12 -4.13 5.85 -5.37
CA ALA A 12 -4.32 5.77 -3.94
C ALA A 12 -5.36 4.68 -3.62
N ILE A 13 -5.00 3.71 -2.77
CA ILE A 13 -5.88 2.62 -2.32
C ILE A 13 -6.29 2.88 -0.87
N PRO A 14 -7.57 3.20 -0.60
CA PRO A 14 -8.09 3.35 0.76
C PRO A 14 -7.94 2.05 1.56
N TYR A 15 -7.59 2.16 2.85
CA TYR A 15 -7.32 0.99 3.69
C TYR A 15 -8.50 0.02 3.79
N HIS A 16 -9.74 0.54 3.81
CA HIS A 16 -10.95 -0.27 3.87
C HIS A 16 -11.16 -1.17 2.62
N LYS A 17 -10.43 -0.94 1.53
CA LYS A 17 -10.45 -1.81 0.34
C LYS A 17 -9.52 -3.03 0.47
N LEU A 18 -8.71 -3.10 1.52
CA LEU A 18 -7.81 -4.21 1.81
C LEU A 18 -8.47 -5.13 2.84
N ALA A 19 -9.11 -6.19 2.39
CA ALA A 19 -9.69 -7.21 3.25
C ALA A 19 -8.66 -8.30 3.58
N ASP A 20 -8.95 -9.12 4.60
CA ASP A 20 -8.17 -10.32 4.95
C ASP A 20 -6.67 -10.06 5.14
N LEU A 21 -6.30 -8.95 5.78
CA LEU A 21 -4.90 -8.65 6.10
C LEU A 21 -4.30 -9.76 6.97
N ARG A 22 -3.24 -10.41 6.48
CA ARG A 22 -2.49 -11.44 7.19
C ARG A 22 -1.01 -11.13 7.14
N TYR A 23 -0.36 -11.15 8.30
CA TYR A 23 1.07 -10.97 8.42
C TYR A 23 1.83 -12.04 7.62
N LEU A 24 2.87 -11.63 6.88
CA LEU A 24 3.79 -12.53 6.19
C LEU A 24 5.21 -12.41 6.75
N SER A 25 5.76 -11.20 6.79
CA SER A 25 7.13 -10.97 7.21
C SER A 25 7.36 -9.55 7.74
N ARG A 26 8.46 -9.37 8.45
CA ARG A 26 8.97 -8.07 8.89
C ARG A 26 10.45 -7.98 8.56
N GLY A 27 10.85 -6.84 8.03
CA GLY A 27 12.26 -6.51 7.78
C GLY A 27 12.58 -5.09 8.21
N ALA A 28 13.82 -4.66 7.95
CA ALA A 28 14.27 -3.30 8.29
C ALA A 28 13.40 -2.21 7.66
N SER A 29 12.84 -2.47 6.47
CA SER A 29 12.01 -1.51 5.73
C SER A 29 10.50 -1.62 6.02
N GLY A 30 10.08 -2.30 7.09
CA GLY A 30 8.68 -2.41 7.50
C GLY A 30 8.13 -3.83 7.49
N THR A 31 6.81 -3.93 7.56
CA THR A 31 6.06 -5.18 7.64
C THR A 31 5.36 -5.45 6.30
N VAL A 32 5.37 -6.70 5.86
CA VAL A 32 4.64 -7.17 4.67
C VAL A 32 3.48 -8.05 5.12
N SER A 33 2.31 -7.81 4.55
CA SER A 33 1.10 -8.60 4.77
C SER A 33 0.46 -8.97 3.44
N SER A 34 -0.19 -10.14 3.37
CA SER A 34 -1.12 -10.41 2.27
C SER A 34 -2.47 -9.76 2.57
N ALA A 35 -3.16 -9.28 1.54
CA ALA A 35 -4.54 -8.83 1.63
C ALA A 35 -5.30 -9.21 0.36
N ARG A 36 -6.62 -9.02 0.37
CA ARG A 36 -7.47 -9.11 -0.82
C ARG A 36 -8.04 -7.74 -1.13
N HIS A 37 -7.81 -7.25 -2.35
CA HIS A 37 -8.40 -5.97 -2.77
C HIS A 37 -9.89 -6.17 -3.09
N ALA A 38 -10.76 -5.37 -2.51
CA ALA A 38 -12.22 -5.49 -2.64
C ALA A 38 -12.68 -5.35 -4.11
N ASP A 39 -12.26 -4.28 -4.79
CA ASP A 39 -12.66 -4.00 -6.17
C ASP A 39 -11.97 -4.92 -7.19
N TRP A 40 -10.65 -5.05 -7.11
CA TRP A 40 -9.87 -5.87 -8.05
C TRP A 40 -10.08 -7.37 -7.84
N ARG A 41 -10.53 -7.78 -6.65
CA ARG A 41 -10.81 -9.17 -6.26
C ARG A 41 -9.59 -10.11 -6.34
N VAL A 42 -8.39 -9.56 -6.31
CA VAL A 42 -7.11 -10.30 -6.33
C VAL A 42 -6.41 -10.25 -4.97
N GLN A 43 -5.54 -11.22 -4.72
CA GLN A 43 -4.59 -11.17 -3.62
C GLN A 43 -3.45 -10.20 -3.93
N VAL A 44 -3.07 -9.43 -2.92
CA VAL A 44 -2.02 -8.42 -3.01
C VAL A 44 -1.07 -8.53 -1.83
N ALA A 45 0.17 -8.10 -2.01
CA ALA A 45 1.12 -7.85 -0.94
C ALA A 45 1.04 -6.38 -0.54
N VAL A 46 0.99 -6.10 0.76
CA VAL A 46 0.93 -4.76 1.35
C VAL A 46 2.15 -4.56 2.22
N LYS A 47 3.05 -3.67 1.81
CA LYS A 47 4.19 -3.26 2.64
C LYS A 47 3.83 -1.99 3.40
N HIS A 48 3.81 -2.03 4.73
CA HIS A 48 3.48 -0.87 5.59
C HIS A 48 4.58 -0.59 6.61
N LEU A 49 4.70 0.68 6.97
CA LEU A 49 5.72 1.18 7.88
C LEU A 49 5.11 1.38 9.27
N HIS A 50 5.83 0.95 10.29
CA HIS A 50 5.44 1.18 11.67
C HIS A 50 5.88 2.59 12.06
N ILE A 51 4.96 3.55 12.05
CA ILE A 51 5.23 4.92 12.50
C ILE A 51 4.83 4.97 13.98
N HIS A 52 5.81 4.89 14.88
CA HIS A 52 5.58 4.88 16.33
C HIS A 52 5.35 6.29 16.91
N SER A 53 5.55 7.36 16.13
CA SER A 53 5.16 8.72 16.51
C SER A 53 3.77 9.06 15.93
N PRO A 54 2.83 9.59 16.73
CA PRO A 54 1.58 10.08 16.20
C PRO A 54 1.88 11.26 15.26
N LEU A 55 1.76 11.02 13.95
CA LEU A 55 1.59 12.10 12.98
C LEU A 55 0.25 12.75 13.32
N LEU A 56 0.30 13.98 13.82
CA LEU A 56 -0.76 14.73 14.50
C LEU A 56 -2.03 15.05 13.67
N ASP A 57 -2.29 14.35 12.58
CA ASP A 57 -3.43 14.61 11.68
C ASP A 57 -4.14 13.31 11.28
N SER A 58 -5.01 12.83 12.16
CA SER A 58 -5.82 11.60 11.99
C SER A 58 -6.80 11.63 10.82
N ILE A 59 -7.01 12.78 10.16
CA ILE A 59 -7.81 12.91 8.93
C ILE A 59 -6.90 12.90 7.68
N ALA A 60 -5.62 13.26 7.82
CA ALA A 60 -4.62 13.17 6.74
C ALA A 60 -3.91 11.80 6.69
N LEU A 61 -4.04 10.98 7.74
CA LEU A 61 -3.43 9.65 7.82
C LEU A 61 -3.91 8.72 6.69
N ASP A 62 -5.17 8.82 6.26
CA ASP A 62 -5.70 8.00 5.16
C ASP A 62 -5.01 8.31 3.81
N MET A 63 -4.66 9.58 3.58
CA MET A 63 -3.91 9.99 2.38
C MET A 63 -2.40 9.68 2.47
N GLN A 64 -1.78 9.79 3.64
CA GLN A 64 -0.34 9.55 3.79
C GLN A 64 0.05 8.08 3.98
N LEU A 65 -0.79 7.27 4.65
CA LEU A 65 -0.52 5.82 4.74
C LEU A 65 -0.58 5.19 3.35
N THR A 66 -1.49 5.68 2.51
CA THR A 66 -1.64 5.28 1.11
C THR A 66 -0.43 5.68 0.25
N GLN A 67 0.29 6.75 0.57
CA GLN A 67 1.56 7.10 -0.10
C GLN A 67 2.74 6.20 0.30
N ARG A 68 2.71 5.55 1.47
CA ARG A 68 3.81 4.68 1.94
C ARG A 68 3.51 3.19 1.81
N MET A 69 2.26 2.83 1.52
CA MET A 69 1.86 1.46 1.23
C MET A 69 2.09 1.14 -0.24
N SER A 70 3.12 0.34 -0.52
CA SER A 70 3.29 -0.24 -1.86
C SER A 70 2.46 -1.51 -1.92
N VAL A 71 1.50 -1.54 -2.84
CA VAL A 71 0.65 -2.69 -3.12
C VAL A 71 1.12 -3.29 -4.44
N SER A 72 1.60 -4.54 -4.40
CA SER A 72 1.97 -5.28 -5.60
C SER A 72 1.14 -6.56 -5.71
N SER A 73 0.82 -6.96 -6.94
CA SER A 73 0.15 -8.23 -7.20
C SER A 73 1.06 -9.37 -6.73
N LEU A 74 0.54 -10.26 -5.89
CA LEU A 74 1.26 -11.47 -5.51
C LEU A 74 1.11 -12.48 -6.64
N MET A 75 1.91 -12.33 -7.69
CA MET A 75 2.01 -13.34 -8.73
C MET A 75 2.74 -14.56 -8.13
N LYS A 76 2.10 -15.72 -8.18
CA LYS A 76 2.72 -17.01 -7.86
C LYS A 76 3.76 -17.38 -8.90
#